data_AF-A0A932BU53-F1
#
_entry.id   AF-A0A932BU53-F1
#
_cell.length_a   1.000
_cell.length_b   1.000
_cell.length_c   1.000
_cell.angle_alpha   90.00
_cell.angle_beta   90.00
_cell.angle_gamma   90.00
#
_symmetry.space_group_name_H-M   'P 1'
#
loop_
_entity.id
_entity.type
_entity.pdbx_description
1 polymer ?
#
loop_
_entity_poly.entity_id
_entity_poly.type
_entity_poly.pdbx_seq_one_letter_code
_entity_poly.pdbx_strand_id
1 'polypeptide(L)'
;MYNWLVFLHILFAFLFMLAHGVYAAVMLKFRTEPDPERSLTFFNVLSELTLMRVLMVLMGIPAFVAAFLAGWWQKGWIWASVAVFLIVSYVMVKYGAGYYSVIESAALRLIEARKTGANPETALKEFDKARNAPHPIIVSIVGIAGLAVILWLMRFKPF
;
A
#
# COMPACT_ATOMS: atom_id res chain seq x y z
N MET A 1 -3.59 30.45 -11.41
CA MET A 1 -4.96 30.04 -11.79
C MET A 1 -5.25 28.53 -11.64
N TYR A 2 -4.51 27.78 -10.81
CA TYR A 2 -4.75 26.33 -10.59
C TYR A 2 -4.92 25.93 -9.11
N ASN A 3 -5.15 26.90 -8.22
CA ASN A 3 -5.16 26.65 -6.78
C ASN A 3 -6.20 25.61 -6.38
N TRP A 4 -7.35 25.58 -7.06
CA TRP A 4 -8.37 24.53 -6.88
C TRP A 4 -7.90 23.15 -7.32
N LEU A 5 -7.18 23.01 -8.44
CA LEU A 5 -6.63 21.72 -8.87
C LEU A 5 -5.55 21.22 -7.92
N VAL A 6 -4.68 22.11 -7.45
CA VAL A 6 -3.65 21.80 -6.45
C VAL A 6 -4.32 21.40 -5.13
N PHE A 7 -5.33 22.15 -4.69
CA PHE A 7 -6.11 21.82 -3.49
C PHE A 7 -6.76 20.44 -3.59
N LEU A 8 -7.45 20.14 -4.70
CA LEU A 8 -8.09 18.83 -4.91
C LEU A 8 -7.05 17.70 -4.95
N HIS A 9 -5.91 17.90 -5.62
CA HIS A 9 -4.83 16.93 -5.62
C HIS A 9 -4.35 16.62 -4.20
N ILE A 10 -4.06 17.66 -3.40
CA ILE A 10 -3.59 17.51 -2.02
C ILE A 10 -4.67 16.87 -1.13
N LEU A 11 -5.92 17.30 -1.26
CA LEU A 11 -7.05 16.76 -0.51
C LEU A 11 -7.21 15.26 -0.76
N PHE A 12 -7.25 14.84 -2.02
CA PHE A 12 -7.39 13.42 -2.35
C PHE A 12 -6.13 12.62 -2.02
N ALA A 13 -4.93 13.20 -2.16
CA ALA A 13 -3.69 12.55 -1.71
C ALA A 13 -3.68 12.33 -0.19
N PHE A 14 -4.21 13.29 0.59
CA PHE A 14 -4.36 13.16 2.04
C PHE A 14 -5.38 12.10 2.41
N LEU A 15 -6.57 12.11 1.79
CA LEU A 15 -7.59 11.07 1.99
C LEU A 15 -7.07 9.68 1.58
N PHE A 16 -6.34 9.60 0.47
CA PHE A 16 -5.67 8.38 0.03
C PHE A 16 -4.70 7.89 1.09
N MET A 17 -3.88 8.78 1.68
CA MET A 17 -2.91 8.41 2.71
C MET A 17 -3.59 7.93 4.00
N LEU A 18 -4.71 8.54 4.39
CA LEU A 18 -5.51 8.08 5.53
C LEU A 18 -6.06 6.67 5.28
N ALA A 19 -6.72 6.47 4.13
CA ALA A 19 -7.24 5.16 3.76
C ALA A 19 -6.10 4.13 3.71
N HIS A 20 -5.04 4.40 2.94
CA HIS A 20 -3.86 3.54 2.80
C HIS A 20 -3.17 3.23 4.14
N GLY A 21 -3.12 4.20 5.04
CA GLY A 21 -2.57 4.06 6.39
C GLY A 21 -3.32 3.04 7.25
N VAL A 22 -4.65 2.94 7.09
CA VAL A 22 -5.45 1.90 7.76
C VAL A 22 -5.03 0.51 7.28
N TYR A 23 -4.90 0.29 5.97
CA TYR A 23 -4.43 -0.99 5.40
C TYR A 23 -3.02 -1.33 5.89
N ALA A 24 -2.12 -0.35 5.90
CA ALA A 24 -0.75 -0.53 6.39
C ALA A 24 -0.71 -0.89 7.89
N ALA A 25 -1.52 -0.21 8.71
CA ALA A 25 -1.62 -0.47 10.15
C ALA A 25 -2.17 -1.87 10.42
N VAL A 26 -3.20 -2.29 9.69
CA VAL A 26 -3.72 -3.65 9.74
C VAL A 26 -2.62 -4.66 9.39
N MET A 27 -1.82 -4.41 8.34
CA MET A 27 -0.72 -5.29 7.94
C MET A 27 0.37 -5.42 9.00
N LEU A 28 0.70 -4.33 9.69
CA LEU A 28 1.64 -4.35 10.81
C LEU A 28 1.05 -5.06 12.02
N LYS A 29 -0.26 -4.93 12.26
CA LYS A 29 -0.95 -5.63 13.34
C LYS A 29 -0.93 -7.16 13.12
N PHE A 30 -1.15 -7.62 11.89
CA PHE A 30 -1.05 -9.02 11.50
C PHE A 30 0.24 -9.69 11.95
N ARG A 31 1.38 -9.01 11.77
CA ARG A 31 2.69 -9.51 12.17
C ARG A 31 2.77 -9.84 13.67
N THR A 32 1.98 -9.16 14.49
CA THR A 32 1.98 -9.34 15.93
C THR A 32 0.89 -10.29 16.43
N GLU A 33 -0.03 -10.75 15.57
CA GLU A 33 -1.16 -11.59 15.98
C GLU A 33 -0.77 -13.09 15.87
N PRO A 34 -0.67 -13.83 16.99
CA PRO A 34 -0.33 -15.25 16.98
C PRO A 34 -1.52 -16.17 16.69
N ASP A 35 -2.75 -15.69 16.87
CA ASP A 35 -3.94 -16.48 16.63
C ASP A 35 -4.37 -16.40 15.16
N PRO A 36 -4.36 -17.52 14.39
CA PRO A 36 -4.77 -17.51 13.00
C PRO A 36 -6.24 -17.09 12.82
N GLU A 37 -7.15 -17.46 13.73
CA GLU A 37 -8.57 -17.12 13.59
C GLU A 37 -8.78 -15.61 13.75
N ARG A 38 -8.17 -15.03 14.78
CA ARG A 38 -8.16 -13.57 14.98
C ARG A 38 -7.48 -12.84 13.84
N SER A 39 -6.40 -13.40 13.28
CA SER A 39 -5.75 -12.81 12.12
C SER A 39 -6.73 -12.70 10.93
N LEU A 40 -7.52 -13.73 10.65
CA LEU A 40 -8.45 -13.73 9.53
C LEU A 40 -9.54 -12.65 9.64
N THR A 41 -9.90 -12.21 10.85
CA THR A 41 -10.91 -11.15 11.03
C THR A 41 -10.51 -9.81 10.42
N PHE A 42 -9.20 -9.53 10.33
CA PHE A 42 -8.68 -8.31 9.73
C PHE A 42 -8.82 -8.30 8.20
N PHE A 43 -8.98 -9.46 7.54
CA PHE A 43 -9.17 -9.55 6.09
C PHE A 43 -10.46 -8.85 5.63
N ASN A 44 -11.48 -8.80 6.49
CA ASN A 44 -12.75 -8.12 6.22
C ASN A 44 -12.59 -6.60 6.07
N VAL A 45 -11.61 -5.99 6.73
CA VAL A 45 -11.29 -4.56 6.54
C VAL A 45 -10.61 -4.34 5.19
N LEU A 46 -9.91 -5.37 4.72
CA LEU A 46 -9.06 -5.29 3.55
C LEU A 46 -9.82 -5.56 2.24
N SER A 47 -11.05 -6.07 2.28
CA SER A 47 -11.90 -6.23 1.08
C SER A 47 -12.34 -4.90 0.45
N GLU A 48 -12.21 -3.77 1.16
CA GLU A 48 -12.62 -2.44 0.69
C GLU A 48 -11.57 -1.70 -0.16
N LEU A 49 -10.69 -2.43 -0.87
CA LEU A 49 -9.67 -1.85 -1.77
C LEU A 49 -10.22 -0.86 -2.81
N THR A 50 -11.53 -0.91 -3.07
CA THR A 50 -12.25 0.03 -3.94
C THR A 50 -12.03 1.48 -3.53
N LEU A 51 -12.12 1.81 -2.23
CA LEU A 51 -11.95 3.20 -1.76
C LEU A 51 -10.55 3.72 -2.06
N MET A 52 -9.51 2.91 -1.78
CA MET A 52 -8.12 3.26 -2.08
C MET A 52 -7.91 3.51 -3.57
N ARG A 53 -8.44 2.64 -4.44
CA ARG A 53 -8.34 2.77 -5.89
C ARG A 53 -9.04 4.03 -6.40
N VAL A 54 -10.23 4.32 -5.88
CA VAL A 54 -10.98 5.53 -6.22
C VAL A 54 -10.20 6.78 -5.81
N LEU A 55 -9.71 6.85 -4.57
CA LEU A 55 -8.93 7.98 -4.08
C LEU A 55 -7.62 8.18 -4.87
N MET A 56 -6.97 7.09 -5.27
CA MET A 56 -5.78 7.14 -6.13
C MET A 56 -6.07 7.79 -7.48
N VAL A 57 -7.19 7.43 -8.12
CA VAL A 57 -7.62 8.04 -9.38
C VAL A 57 -8.02 9.51 -9.16
N LEU A 58 -8.77 9.80 -8.11
CA LEU A 58 -9.23 11.15 -7.80
C LEU A 58 -8.08 12.10 -7.46
N MET A 59 -6.98 11.64 -6.85
CA MET A 59 -5.79 12.48 -6.69
C MET A 59 -5.02 12.66 -8.01
N GLY A 60 -5.00 11.65 -8.88
CA GLY A 60 -4.28 11.70 -10.15
C GLY A 60 -4.89 12.67 -11.17
N ILE A 61 -6.22 12.74 -11.25
CA ILE A 61 -6.92 13.57 -12.26
C ILE A 61 -6.56 15.06 -12.13
N PRO A 62 -6.68 15.72 -10.96
CA PRO A 62 -6.32 17.13 -10.82
C PRO A 62 -4.85 17.41 -11.11
N ALA A 63 -3.95 16.50 -10.75
CA ALA A 63 -2.52 16.62 -11.07
C ALA A 63 -2.26 16.55 -12.57
N PHE A 64 -2.90 15.60 -13.26
CA PHE A 64 -2.80 15.45 -14.71
C PHE A 64 -3.32 16.69 -15.45
N VAL A 65 -4.51 17.18 -15.06
CA VAL A 65 -5.12 18.38 -15.64
C VAL A 65 -4.22 19.61 -15.39
N ALA A 66 -3.67 19.77 -14.19
CA ALA A 66 -2.75 20.86 -13.87
C ALA A 66 -1.47 20.81 -14.71
N ALA A 67 -0.86 19.62 -14.88
CA ALA A 67 0.33 19.45 -15.70
C ALA A 67 0.07 19.76 -17.18
N PHE A 68 -1.11 19.37 -17.69
CA PHE A 68 -1.53 19.67 -19.06
C PHE A 68 -1.75 21.16 -19.29
N LEU A 69 -2.55 21.81 -18.45
CA LEU A 69 -2.84 23.24 -18.59
C LEU A 69 -1.62 24.13 -18.41
N ALA A 70 -0.66 23.72 -17.57
CA ALA A 70 0.55 24.47 -17.29
C ALA A 70 1.72 24.13 -18.23
N GLY A 71 1.54 23.20 -19.18
CA GLY A 71 2.57 22.80 -20.13
C GLY A 71 3.79 22.14 -19.49
N TRP A 72 3.64 21.48 -18.34
CA TRP A 72 4.76 20.93 -17.57
C TRP A 72 5.35 19.65 -18.15
N TRP A 73 4.80 19.11 -19.24
CA TRP A 73 5.28 17.88 -19.88
C TRP A 73 6.74 17.94 -20.37
N GLN A 74 7.28 19.14 -20.59
CA GLN A 74 8.68 19.34 -20.96
C GLN A 74 9.63 19.45 -19.74
N LYS A 75 9.10 19.38 -18.51
CA LYS A 75 9.88 19.47 -17.28
C LYS A 75 10.25 18.08 -16.80
N GLY A 76 11.53 17.86 -16.53
CA GLY A 76 12.00 16.53 -16.14
C GLY A 76 11.43 16.09 -14.79
N TRP A 77 11.18 17.02 -13.85
CA TRP A 77 10.61 16.67 -12.54
C TRP A 77 9.23 16.00 -12.61
N ILE A 78 8.43 16.27 -13.65
CA ILE A 78 7.14 15.59 -13.88
C ILE A 78 7.38 14.11 -14.18
N TRP A 79 8.26 13.82 -15.14
CA TRP A 79 8.58 12.45 -15.53
C TRP A 79 9.26 11.68 -14.40
N ALA A 80 10.15 12.34 -13.64
CA ALA A 80 10.74 11.75 -12.45
C ALA A 80 9.67 11.39 -11.41
N SER A 81 8.68 12.27 -11.18
CA SER A 81 7.58 12.01 -10.24
C SER A 81 6.73 10.82 -10.67
N VAL A 82 6.39 10.73 -11.96
CA VAL A 82 5.64 9.60 -12.53
C VAL A 82 6.43 8.30 -12.42
N ALA A 83 7.73 8.32 -12.76
CA ALA A 83 8.59 7.15 -12.66
C ALA A 83 8.69 6.64 -11.20
N VAL A 84 8.92 7.54 -10.24
CA VAL A 84 8.95 7.18 -8.81
C VAL A 84 7.62 6.59 -8.37
N PHE A 85 6.49 7.21 -8.75
CA PHE A 85 5.16 6.70 -8.44
C PHE A 85 4.93 5.29 -8.98
N LEU A 86 5.31 5.03 -10.24
CA LEU A 86 5.17 3.71 -10.86
C LEU A 86 6.07 2.66 -10.21
N ILE A 87 7.32 3.00 -9.90
CA ILE A 87 8.27 2.09 -9.21
C ILE A 87 7.75 1.73 -7.82
N VAL A 88 7.34 2.72 -7.03
CA VAL A 88 6.77 2.51 -5.70
C VAL A 88 5.51 1.66 -5.79
N SER A 89 4.60 1.98 -6.70
CA SER A 89 3.36 1.22 -6.91
C SER A 89 3.64 -0.24 -7.28
N TYR A 90 4.60 -0.49 -8.18
CA TYR A 90 4.99 -1.84 -8.57
C TYR A 90 5.55 -2.64 -7.38
N VAL A 91 6.46 -2.05 -6.60
CA VAL A 91 7.04 -2.67 -5.42
C VAL A 91 5.94 -2.97 -4.38
N MET A 92 5.03 -2.04 -4.14
CA MET A 92 3.91 -2.23 -3.21
C MET A 92 2.96 -3.35 -3.65
N VAL A 93 2.61 -3.44 -4.93
CA VAL A 93 1.76 -4.53 -5.43
C VAL A 93 2.47 -5.87 -5.30
N LYS A 94 3.73 -5.96 -5.72
CA LYS A 94 4.50 -7.21 -5.68
C LYS A 94 4.71 -7.73 -4.26
N TYR A 95 5.10 -6.86 -3.33
CA TYR A 95 5.46 -7.25 -1.97
C TYR A 95 4.32 -7.11 -0.96
N GLY A 96 3.33 -6.25 -1.21
CA GLY A 96 2.16 -6.09 -0.36
C GLY A 96 1.06 -7.10 -0.68
N ALA A 97 0.55 -7.09 -1.92
CA ALA A 97 -0.58 -7.94 -2.30
C ALA A 97 -0.20 -9.44 -2.29
N GLY A 98 1.02 -9.78 -2.73
CA GLY A 98 1.52 -11.15 -2.68
C GLY A 98 1.74 -11.66 -1.24
N TYR A 99 2.09 -10.78 -0.31
CA TYR A 99 2.28 -11.16 1.09
C TYR A 99 0.95 -11.50 1.79
N TYR A 100 -0.12 -10.81 1.40
CA TYR A 100 -1.46 -11.01 1.94
C TYR A 100 -2.01 -12.42 1.69
N SER A 101 -1.95 -12.89 0.44
CA SER A 101 -2.43 -14.23 0.08
C SER A 101 -1.61 -15.34 0.75
N VAL A 102 -0.32 -15.11 0.99
CA VAL A 102 0.55 -16.05 1.71
C VAL A 102 0.16 -16.16 3.18
N ILE A 103 -0.12 -15.06 3.87
CA ILE A 103 -0.59 -15.12 5.27
C ILE A 103 -1.98 -15.78 5.35
N GLU A 104 -2.90 -15.39 4.47
CA GLU A 104 -4.26 -15.94 4.45
C GLU A 104 -4.26 -17.45 4.32
N SER A 105 -3.54 -17.95 3.31
CA SER A 105 -3.42 -19.38 3.06
C SER A 105 -2.68 -20.12 4.18
N ALA A 106 -1.70 -19.50 4.83
CA ALA A 106 -1.03 -20.09 5.99
C ALA A 106 -1.95 -20.13 7.23
N ALA A 107 -2.74 -19.09 7.46
CA ALA A 107 -3.71 -19.03 8.56
C ALA A 107 -4.80 -20.10 8.39
N LEU A 108 -5.39 -20.19 7.19
CA LEU A 108 -6.40 -21.20 6.87
C LEU A 108 -5.88 -22.63 7.04
N ARG A 109 -4.66 -22.91 6.55
CA ARG A 109 -4.00 -24.22 6.72
C ARG A 109 -3.77 -24.57 8.18
N LEU A 110 -3.37 -23.60 9.02
CA LEU A 110 -3.20 -23.84 10.46
C LEU A 110 -4.54 -24.14 11.16
N ILE A 111 -5.61 -23.44 10.80
CA ILE A 111 -6.94 -23.70 11.33
C ILE A 111 -7.41 -25.12 10.95
N GLU A 112 -7.22 -25.51 9.69
CA GLU A 112 -7.56 -26.84 9.19
C GLU A 112 -6.74 -27.94 9.87
N ALA A 113 -5.42 -27.75 10.01
CA ALA A 113 -4.52 -28.67 10.70
C ALA A 113 -4.90 -28.86 12.18
N ARG A 114 -5.32 -27.79 12.87
CA ARG A 114 -5.82 -27.86 14.25
C ARG A 114 -7.14 -28.64 14.35
N LYS A 115 -8.04 -28.48 13.38
CA LYS A 115 -9.35 -29.19 13.35
C LYS A 115 -9.20 -30.67 13.03
N THR A 116 -8.32 -31.02 12.10
CA THR A 116 -8.12 -32.40 11.61
C THR A 116 -7.08 -33.17 12.41
N GLY A 117 -6.28 -32.49 13.24
CA GLY A 117 -5.11 -33.06 13.91
C GLY A 117 -3.94 -33.34 12.97
N ALA A 118 -4.04 -32.98 11.69
CA ALA A 118 -3.01 -33.25 10.69
C ALA A 118 -1.84 -32.28 10.82
N ASN A 119 -0.75 -32.74 11.46
CA ASN A 119 0.54 -32.05 11.57
C ASN A 119 0.46 -30.54 11.92
N PRO A 120 -0.19 -30.17 13.04
CA PRO A 120 -0.40 -28.78 13.44
C PRO A 120 0.91 -28.02 13.70
N GLU A 121 1.98 -28.71 14.10
CA GLU A 121 3.29 -28.08 14.36
C GLU A 121 3.93 -27.54 13.07
N THR A 122 3.81 -28.28 11.96
CA THR A 122 4.33 -27.83 10.66
C THR A 122 3.54 -26.63 10.15
N ALA A 123 2.21 -26.69 10.23
CA ALA A 123 1.36 -25.56 9.85
C ALA A 123 1.62 -24.30 10.71
N LEU A 124 1.93 -24.48 12.00
CA LEU A 124 2.30 -23.37 12.88
C LEU A 124 3.61 -22.71 12.44
N LYS A 125 4.64 -23.51 12.13
CA LYS A 125 5.92 -23.01 11.60
C LYS A 125 5.75 -22.23 10.29
N GLU A 126 4.87 -22.70 9.40
CA GLU A 126 4.55 -22.00 8.15
C GLU A 126 3.86 -20.66 8.41
N PHE A 127 2.87 -20.63 9.31
CA PHE A 127 2.17 -19.40 9.70
C PHE A 127 3.12 -18.40 10.37
N ASP A 128 3.97 -18.86 11.29
CA ASP A 128 4.97 -18.00 11.94
C ASP A 128 6.01 -17.46 10.96
N LYS A 129 6.45 -18.28 9.99
CA LYS A 129 7.36 -17.85 8.93
C LYS A 129 6.71 -16.78 8.05
N ALA A 130 5.46 -16.97 7.65
CA ALA A 130 4.71 -15.98 6.89
C ALA A 130 4.62 -14.68 7.69
N ARG A 131 4.09 -14.75 8.92
CA ARG A 131 3.91 -13.60 9.82
C ARG A 131 5.18 -12.78 10.06
N ASN A 132 6.33 -13.45 10.18
CA ASN A 132 7.62 -12.81 10.45
C ASN A 132 8.35 -12.31 9.19
N ALA A 133 7.77 -12.46 8.01
CA ALA A 133 8.41 -12.00 6.78
C ALA A 133 8.64 -10.47 6.80
N PRO A 134 9.74 -9.99 6.19
CA PRO A 134 10.09 -8.58 6.21
C PRO A 134 9.20 -7.71 5.29
N HIS A 135 8.29 -8.30 4.52
CA HIS A 135 7.51 -7.63 3.50
C HIS A 135 6.78 -6.37 3.98
N PRO A 136 6.08 -6.35 5.14
CA PRO A 136 5.43 -5.14 5.64
C PRO A 136 6.41 -4.00 5.87
N ILE A 137 7.58 -4.29 6.44
CA ILE A 137 8.60 -3.28 6.72
C ILE A 137 9.13 -2.70 5.42
N ILE A 138 9.45 -3.57 4.44
CA ILE A 138 9.94 -3.13 3.12
C ILE A 138 8.92 -2.21 2.47
N VAL A 139 7.64 -2.61 2.45
CA VAL A 139 6.55 -1.83 1.85
C VAL A 139 6.36 -0.50 2.58
N SER A 140 6.43 -0.47 3.92
CA SER A 140 6.34 0.78 4.70
C SER A 140 7.50 1.73 4.41
N ILE A 141 8.74 1.23 4.38
CA ILE A 141 9.93 2.05 4.09
C ILE A 141 9.84 2.61 2.67
N VAL A 142 9.50 1.76 1.68
CA VAL A 142 9.36 2.18 0.28
C VAL A 142 8.25 3.21 0.12
N GLY A 143 7.13 3.04 0.83
CA GLY A 143 6.03 4.01 0.82
C GLY A 143 6.43 5.37 1.39
N ILE A 144 7.08 5.39 2.56
CA ILE A 144 7.53 6.64 3.20
C ILE A 144 8.60 7.33 2.35
N ALA A 145 9.62 6.60 1.90
CA ALA A 145 10.70 7.14 1.08
C ALA A 145 10.17 7.65 -0.28
N GLY A 146 9.32 6.86 -0.93
CA GLY A 146 8.68 7.24 -2.20
C GLY A 146 7.85 8.51 -2.08
N LEU A 147 7.04 8.61 -1.03
CA LEU A 147 6.24 9.81 -0.74
C LEU A 147 7.12 11.04 -0.50
N ALA A 148 8.19 10.91 0.29
CA ALA A 148 9.12 12.00 0.57
C ALA A 148 9.80 12.52 -0.71
N VAL A 149 10.22 11.61 -1.59
CA VAL A 149 10.82 11.96 -2.89
C VAL A 149 9.81 12.66 -3.80
N ILE A 150 8.58 12.15 -3.91
CA ILE A 150 7.53 12.79 -4.72
C ILE A 150 7.20 14.18 -4.20
N LEU A 151 7.06 14.33 -2.88
CA LEU A 151 6.79 15.64 -2.26
C LEU A 151 7.92 16.63 -2.55
N TRP A 152 9.18 16.19 -2.44
CA TRP A 152 10.34 17.02 -2.78
C TRP A 152 10.33 17.45 -4.25
N LEU A 153 10.08 16.52 -5.19
CA LEU A 153 9.98 16.83 -6.61
C LEU A 153 8.89 17.86 -6.91
N MET A 154 7.71 17.70 -6.30
CA MET A 154 6.58 18.63 -6.48
C MET A 154 6.83 20.02 -5.90
N ARG A 155 7.51 20.10 -4.75
CA ARG A 155 7.74 21.36 -4.03
C ARG A 155 8.87 22.19 -4.62
N PHE A 156 9.98 21.53 -4.96
CA PHE A 156 11.23 22.20 -5.36
C PHE A 156 11.43 22.25 -6.87
N LYS A 157 10.81 21.34 -7.64
CA LYS A 157 10.84 21.33 -9.11
C LYS A 157 12.27 21.53 -9.68
N PRO A 158 13.22 20.67 -9.29
CA PRO A 158 14.66 20.92 -9.45
C PRO A 158 15.18 21.02 -10.89
N PHE A 159 14.42 20.55 -11.90
CA PHE A 159 14.81 20.55 -13.32
C PHE A 159 13.59 20.49 -14.25
#